data_AF-D3AGX7-F1
#
_entry.id   AF-D3AGX7-F1
#
_cell.length_a   1.000
_cell.length_b   1.000
_cell.length_c   1.000
_cell.angle_alpha   90.00
_cell.angle_beta   90.00
_cell.angle_gamma   90.00
#
_symmetry.space_group_name_H-M   'P 1'
#
loop_
_entity.id
_entity.type
_entity.pdbx_description
1 polymer ?
#
loop_
_entity_poly.entity_id
_entity_poly.type
_entity_poly.pdbx_seq_one_letter_code
_entity_poly.pdbx_strand_id
1 'polypeptide(L)' 'MNTMAGVTQSIMECRNYSVQDIMNIYGVGEESVRNFIKKHQKNNDFRVFMVGKYLRIDKNSFEDWYNNHPNEF' A
#
# COMPACT_ATOMS: atom_id res chain seq x y z
N MET A 1 31.19 -8.67 -16.42
CA MET A 1 30.69 -8.43 -15.05
C MET A 1 30.28 -6.98 -14.94
N ASN A 2 29.01 -6.69 -14.67
CA ASN A 2 28.49 -5.53 -13.91
C ASN A 2 26.94 -5.55 -13.92
N THR A 3 26.44 -6.09 -12.81
CA THR A 3 25.18 -5.94 -12.09
C THR A 3 24.09 -4.99 -12.65
N MET A 4 23.07 -5.57 -13.28
CA MET A 4 21.76 -4.92 -13.58
C MET A 4 20.83 -4.92 -12.34
N ALA A 5 21.34 -4.58 -11.16
CA ALA A 5 20.57 -4.64 -9.91
C ALA A 5 19.77 -3.36 -9.58
N GLY A 6 19.80 -2.33 -10.44
CA GLY A 6 19.23 -1.01 -10.13
C GLY A 6 17.84 -0.70 -10.70
N VAL A 7 17.30 -1.52 -11.61
CA VAL A 7 16.08 -1.16 -12.38
C VAL A 7 14.81 -1.79 -11.82
N THR A 8 14.92 -2.86 -11.04
CA THR A 8 13.74 -3.64 -10.60
C THR A 8 12.98 -3.00 -9.45
N GLN A 9 13.60 -2.09 -8.68
CA GLN A 9 12.95 -1.46 -7.53
C GLN A 9 12.05 -0.26 -7.93
N SER A 10 12.41 0.49 -8.97
CA SER A 10 11.71 1.73 -9.35
C SER A 10 10.40 1.53 -10.13
N ILE A 11 10.23 0.42 -10.86
CA ILE A 11 8.98 0.15 -11.62
C ILE A 11 7.85 -0.34 -10.69
N MET A 12 8.20 -0.97 -9.56
CA MET A 12 7.21 -1.41 -8.56
C MET A 12 6.81 -0.27 -7.59
N GLU A 13 7.74 0.61 -7.22
CA GLU A 13 7.48 1.73 -6.29
C GLU A 13 6.45 2.76 -6.81
N CYS A 14 6.19 2.83 -8.12
CA CYS A 14 5.15 3.74 -8.65
C CYS A 14 3.71 3.17 -8.65
N ARG A 15 3.50 1.89 -8.31
CA ARG A 15 2.18 1.23 -8.43
C ARG A 15 1.58 0.73 -7.13
N ASN A 16 2.28 0.85 -6.01
CA ASN A 16 1.78 0.35 -4.75
C ASN A 16 2.24 1.19 -3.57
N TYR A 17 1.38 1.31 -2.57
CA TYR A 17 1.68 1.91 -1.30
C TYR A 17 2.26 0.88 -0.33
N SER A 18 3.29 1.29 0.39
CA SER A 18 3.74 0.65 1.62
C SER A 18 2.92 1.15 2.81
N VAL A 19 3.07 0.48 3.96
CA VAL A 19 2.49 0.95 5.24
C VAL A 19 2.94 2.39 5.54
N GLN A 20 4.21 2.72 5.27
CA GLN A 20 4.75 4.07 5.51
C GLN A 20 4.09 5.13 4.62
N ASP A 21 3.76 4.79 3.37
CA ASP A 21 3.09 5.73 2.47
C ASP A 21 1.69 6.06 2.98
N ILE A 22 0.94 5.06 3.46
CA ILE A 22 -0.36 5.29 4.09
C ILE A 22 -0.21 6.12 5.37
N MET A 23 0.80 5.85 6.21
CA MET A 23 1.08 6.70 7.37
C MET A 23 1.31 8.15 6.97
N ASN A 24 2.07 8.39 5.90
CA ASN A 24 2.35 9.74 5.40
C ASN A 24 1.13 10.41 4.78
N ILE A 25 0.26 9.65 4.10
CA ILE A 25 -0.98 10.17 3.49
C ILE A 25 -1.99 10.60 4.57
N TYR A 26 -2.14 9.80 5.62
CA TYR A 26 -3.16 10.05 6.66
C TYR A 26 -2.62 10.73 7.92
N GLY A 27 -1.30 10.84 8.08
CA GLY A 27 -0.68 11.40 9.29
C GLY A 27 -0.93 10.57 10.56
N VAL A 28 -1.11 9.25 10.41
CA VAL A 28 -1.45 8.35 11.52
C VAL A 28 -0.32 7.38 11.86
N GLY A 29 -0.39 6.80 13.06
CA GLY A 29 0.55 5.80 13.54
C GLY A 29 0.50 4.47 12.78
N GLU A 30 1.62 3.76 12.79
CA GLU A 30 1.79 2.49 12.07
C GLU A 30 0.78 1.41 12.51
N GLU A 31 0.41 1.38 13.79
CA GLU A 31 -0.57 0.44 14.33
C GLU A 31 -1.96 0.68 13.74
N SER A 32 -2.41 1.94 13.70
CA SER A 32 -3.68 2.33 13.09
C SER A 32 -3.71 1.93 11.62
N VAL A 33 -2.64 2.19 10.87
CA VAL A 33 -2.51 1.78 9.47
C VAL A 33 -2.57 0.26 9.32
N ARG A 34 -1.85 -0.51 10.16
CA ARG A 34 -1.89 -1.98 10.09
C ARG A 34 -3.29 -2.54 10.38
N ASN A 35 -3.99 -1.98 11.35
CA ASN A 35 -5.35 -2.40 11.68
C ASN A 35 -6.34 -2.05 10.56
N PHE A 36 -6.21 -0.84 10.01
CA PHE A 36 -6.94 -0.39 8.82
C PHE A 36 -6.73 -1.37 7.64
N ILE A 37 -5.48 -1.63 7.26
CA ILE A 37 -5.15 -2.55 6.17
C ILE A 37 -5.73 -3.95 6.42
N LYS A 38 -5.58 -4.50 7.64
CA LYS A 38 -6.12 -5.83 7.97
C LYS A 38 -7.64 -5.90 7.84
N LYS A 39 -8.35 -4.86 8.31
CA LYS A 39 -9.82 -4.75 8.22
C LYS A 39 -10.26 -4.76 6.75
N HIS A 40 -9.69 -3.88 5.94
CA HIS A 40 -10.07 -3.70 4.54
C HIS A 40 -9.59 -4.85 3.64
N GLN A 41 -8.45 -5.47 3.95
CA GLN A 41 -7.99 -6.70 3.30
C GLN A 41 -8.98 -7.85 3.51
N LYS A 42 -9.55 -7.98 4.72
CA LYS A 42 -10.56 -9.03 5.01
C LYS A 42 -11.85 -8.82 4.21
N ASN A 43 -12.22 -7.57 3.98
CA ASN A 43 -13.41 -7.20 3.23
C ASN A 43 -13.21 -7.20 1.70
N ASN A 44 -11.96 -7.34 1.24
CA ASN A 44 -11.56 -7.15 -0.16
C ASN A 44 -11.90 -5.75 -0.72
N ASP A 45 -11.81 -4.72 0.13
CA ASP A 45 -12.15 -3.34 -0.26
C ASP A 45 -11.14 -2.75 -1.27
N PHE A 46 -9.87 -3.15 -1.17
CA PHE A 46 -8.81 -2.86 -2.12
C PHE A 46 -7.76 -3.97 -2.11
N ARG A 47 -6.91 -4.01 -3.14
CA ARG A 47 -5.97 -5.12 -3.34
C ARG A 47 -4.74 -4.95 -2.46
N VAL A 48 -4.52 -5.93 -1.58
CA VAL A 48 -3.36 -6.03 -0.69
C VAL A 48 -2.60 -7.31 -0.99
N PHE A 49 -1.27 -7.23 -1.10
CA PHE A 49 -0.41 -8.39 -1.39
C PHE A 49 0.96 -8.26 -0.73
N MET A 50 1.66 -9.38 -0.62
CA MET A 50 3.02 -9.44 -0.08
C MET A 50 4.04 -9.46 -1.20
N VAL A 51 5.07 -8.63 -1.09
CA VAL A 51 6.28 -8.66 -1.94
C VAL A 51 7.45 -9.02 -1.05
N GLY A 52 7.88 -10.30 -1.12
CA GLY A 52 8.79 -10.88 -0.14
C GLY A 52 8.18 -10.81 1.27
N LYS A 53 8.82 -10.05 2.17
CA LYS A 53 8.35 -9.84 3.55
C LYS A 53 7.55 -8.54 3.75
N TYR A 54 7.37 -7.75 2.70
CA TYR A 54 6.76 -6.43 2.80
C TYR A 54 5.33 -6.44 2.30
N LEU A 55 4.43 -5.82 3.06
CA LEU A 55 3.06 -5.59 2.64
C LEU A 55 3.03 -4.44 1.62
N ARG A 56 2.23 -4.62 0.57
CA ARG A 56 1.99 -3.67 -0.50
C ARG A 56 0.50 -3.57 -0.78
N ILE A 57 0.04 -2.36 -1.03
CA ILE A 57 -1.34 -2.02 -1.38
C ILE A 57 -1.32 -1.54 -2.83
N ASP A 58 -2.11 -2.12 -3.71
CA ASP A 58 -2.21 -1.64 -5.08
C ASP A 58 -2.79 -0.22 -5.10
N LYS A 59 -2.04 0.72 -5.67
CA LYS A 59 -2.36 2.15 -5.65
C LYS A 59 -3.73 2.43 -6.28
N ASN A 60 -3.99 1.88 -7.46
CA ASN A 60 -5.20 2.18 -8.22
C ASN A 60 -6.44 1.68 -7.46
N SER A 61 -6.42 0.42 -7.01
CA SER A 61 -7.56 -0.12 -6.25
C SER A 61 -7.82 0.64 -4.94
N PHE A 62 -6.76 1.14 -4.31
CA PHE A 62 -6.86 1.92 -3.09
C PHE A 62 -7.42 3.32 -3.35
N GLU A 63 -6.92 4.04 -4.37
CA GLU A 63 -7.44 5.35 -4.76
C GLU A 63 -8.91 5.27 -5.19
N ASP A 64 -9.29 4.23 -5.94
CA ASP A 64 -10.69 3.99 -6.31
C ASP A 64 -11.58 3.78 -5.07
N TRP A 65 -11.12 2.99 -4.11
CA TRP A 65 -11.84 2.81 -2.85
C TRP A 65 -11.92 4.11 -2.04
N TYR A 66 -10.81 4.84 -1.91
CA TYR A 66 -10.70 6.07 -1.12
C TYR A 66 -11.58 7.19 -1.69
N ASN A 67 -11.63 7.34 -3.02
CA ASN A 67 -12.49 8.32 -3.67
C ASN A 67 -13.99 8.05 -3.42
N ASN A 68 -14.37 6.78 -3.22
CA ASN A 68 -15.73 6.40 -2.86
C ASN A 68 -16.00 6.52 -1.34
N HIS A 69 -14.94 6.49 -0.51
CA HIS A 69 -15.02 6.48 0.96
C HIS A 69 -14.01 7.44 1.63
N PRO A 70 -14.07 8.77 1.36
CA PRO A 70 -13.03 9.71 1.78
C PRO A 70 -12.90 9.89 3.31
N ASN A 71 -13.89 9.42 4.09
CA ASN A 71 -13.97 9.59 5.55
C ASN A 71 -13.86 8.28 6.35
N GLU A 72 -13.50 7.16 5.73
CA GLU A 72 -13.49 5.83 6.40
C GLU A 72 -12.16 5.45 7.06
N PHE A 73 -11.30 6.43 7.34
CA PHE A 73 -10.07 6.22 8.09
C PHE A 73 -10.25 6.40 9.60
#